data_AF-A0A6G3ZKE3-F1
#
_entry.id   AF-A0A6G3ZKE3-F1
#
_cell.length_a   1.000
_cell.length_b   1.000
_cell.length_c   1.000
_cell.angle_alpha   90.00
_cell.angle_beta   90.00
_cell.angle_gamma   90.00
#
_symmetry.space_group_name_H-M   'P 1'
#
loop_
_entity.id
_entity.type
_entity.pdbx_description
1 polymer ?
#
loop_
_entity_poly.entity_id
_entity_poly.type
_entity_poly.pdbx_seq_one_letter_code
_entity_poly.pdbx_strand_id
1 'polypeptide(L)' 'MIWIRGETGRLAVRCDRVVASQEVVVRPYGDLLRDVPGVSGATTLGDGEAVNVLDVATL' A
#
# COMPACT_ATOMS: atom_id res chain seq x y z
N MET A 1 2.00 -5.20 13.41
CA MET A 1 0.56 -4.96 13.14
C MET A 1 0.33 -3.46 13.09
N ILE A 2 -0.42 -2.98 12.10
CA ILE A 2 -0.81 -1.57 11.94
C ILE A 2 -2.34 -1.48 11.96
N TRP A 3 -2.90 -0.57 12.75
CA TRP A 3 -4.33 -0.30 12.80
C TRP A 3 -4.68 0.83 11.85
N ILE A 4 -5.68 0.61 10.99
CA ILE A 4 -6.16 1.58 10.01
C ILE A 4 -7.62 1.86 10.31
N ARG A 5 -7.97 3.15 10.35
CA ARG A 5 -9.34 3.59 10.55
C ARG A 5 -9.87 4.09 9.21
N GLY A 6 -10.85 3.37 8.67
CA GLY A 6 -11.63 3.80 7.52
C GLY A 6 -12.96 4.39 7.96
N GLU A 7 -13.76 4.81 6.99
CA GLU A 7 -15.11 5.35 7.23
C GLU A 7 -16.05 4.29 7.80
N THR A 8 -15.92 3.03 7.36
CA THR A 8 -16.79 1.92 7.74
C THR A 8 -16.33 1.17 8.99
N GLY A 9 -15.15 1.48 9.54
CA GLY A 9 -14.65 0.79 10.74
C GLY A 9 -13.13 0.87 10.96
N ARG A 10 -12.61 -0.09 11.71
CA ARG A 10 -11.17 -0.26 11.98
C ARG A 10 -10.73 -1.63 11.51
N LEU A 11 -9.61 -1.68 10.80
CA LEU A 11 -8.96 -2.90 10.37
C LEU A 11 -7.52 -2.95 10.92
N ALA A 12 -6.96 -4.16 11.01
CA ALA A 12 -5.59 -4.36 11.44
C ALA A 12 -4.81 -5.16 10.39
N VAL A 13 -3.73 -4.59 9.88
CA VAL A 13 -2.82 -5.27 8.95
C VAL A 13 -1.66 -5.88 9.74
N ARG A 14 -1.52 -7.21 9.70
CA ARG A 14 -0.35 -7.88 10.27
C ARG A 14 0.86 -7.63 9.38
N CYS A 15 1.98 -7.27 9.99
CA CYS A 15 3.26 -7.07 9.31
C CYS A 15 4.38 -7.55 10.24
N ASP A 16 5.51 -7.93 9.66
CA ASP A 16 6.68 -8.38 10.42
C ASP A 16 7.35 -7.21 11.14
N ARG A 17 7.45 -6.05 10.47
CA ARG A 17 8.10 -4.84 10.99
C ARG A 17 7.55 -3.58 10.32
N VAL A 18 7.53 -2.48 11.07
CA VAL A 18 7.37 -1.12 10.54
C VAL A 18 8.75 -0.51 10.36
N VAL A 19 9.07 -0.04 9.15
CA VAL A 19 10.41 0.47 8.82
C VAL A 19 10.50 1.98 8.98
N ALA A 20 9.57 2.70 8.36
CA ALA A 20 9.52 4.16 8.32
C ALA A 20 8.10 4.62 7.96
N SER A 21 7.83 5.91 8.22
CA SER A 21 6.67 6.62 7.67
C SER A 21 7.21 7.74 6.79
N GLN A 22 6.79 7.80 5.53
CA GLN A 22 7.25 8.80 4.57
C GLN A 22 6.17 9.08 3.54
N GLU A 23 6.24 10.25 2.92
CA GLU A 23 5.39 10.60 1.78
C GLU A 23 5.98 10.02 0.50
N VAL A 24 5.13 9.44 -0.35
CA VAL A 24 5.55 8.76 -1.58
C VAL A 24 4.66 9.16 -2.75
N VAL A 25 5.20 9.09 -3.96
CA VAL A 25 4.42 9.23 -5.19
C VAL A 25 4.04 7.85 -5.69
N VAL A 26 2.74 7.58 -5.76
CA VAL A 26 2.21 6.31 -6.27
C VAL A 26 2.23 6.33 -7.80
N ARG A 27 2.82 5.31 -8.41
CA ARG A 27 2.75 5.03 -9.84
C ARG A 27 1.71 3.92 -10.05
N PRO A 28 0.54 4.21 -10.63
CA PRO A 28 -0.49 3.20 -10.85
C PRO A 28 0.04 2.08 -11.75
N TYR A 29 -0.46 0.87 -11.52
CA TYR A 29 -0.14 -0.24 -12.41
C TYR A 29 -0.82 -0.09 -13.77
N GLY A 30 -0.16 -0.63 -14.80
CA GLY A 30 -0.73 -0.76 -16.14
C GLY A 30 -1.79 -1.86 -16.23
N ASP A 31 -2.27 -2.10 -17.44
CA ASP A 31 -3.48 -2.89 -17.72
C ASP A 31 -3.51 -4.29 -17.09
N LEU A 32 -2.36 -4.92 -16.87
CA LEU A 32 -2.29 -6.25 -16.28
C LEU A 32 -2.72 -6.30 -14.81
N LEU A 33 -2.43 -5.25 -14.03
CA LEU A 33 -2.65 -5.22 -12.58
C LEU A 33 -3.59 -4.09 -12.15
N ARG A 34 -4.21 -3.39 -13.11
CA ARG A 34 -5.07 -2.24 -12.87
C ARG A 34 -6.24 -2.55 -11.94
N ASP A 35 -6.84 -3.73 -12.08
CA ASP A 35 -8.08 -4.11 -11.39
C ASP A 35 -7.87 -5.17 -10.30
N VAL A 36 -6.62 -5.32 -9.82
CA VAL A 36 -6.29 -6.31 -8.79
C VAL A 36 -6.60 -5.75 -7.40
N PRO A 37 -7.53 -6.36 -6.63
CA PRO A 37 -7.82 -5.93 -5.27
C PRO A 37 -6.58 -6.04 -4.36
N GLY A 38 -6.46 -5.08 -3.45
CA GLY A 38 -5.37 -4.97 -2.50
C GLY A 38 -4.20 -4.12 -2.97
N VAL A 39 -4.20 -3.57 -4.19
CA VAL A 39 -3.03 -2.87 -4.72
C VAL A 39 -3.41 -1.61 -5.48
N SER A 40 -2.86 -0.46 -5.07
CA SER A 40 -3.05 0.82 -5.77
C SER A 40 -1.97 1.09 -6.82
N GLY A 41 -0.79 0.49 -6.70
CA GLY A 41 0.35 0.75 -7.56
C GLY A 41 1.69 0.39 -6.93
N ALA A 42 2.76 0.98 -7.45
CA ALA A 42 4.11 0.88 -6.91
C ALA A 42 4.73 2.26 -6.69
N THR A 43 5.74 2.32 -5.84
CA THR A 43 6.62 3.49 -5.72
C THR A 43 8.08 3.03 -5.65
N THR A 44 9.00 3.95 -5.88
CA THR A 44 10.44 3.69 -5.75
C THR A 44 10.93 4.43 -4.53
N LEU A 45 11.51 3.71 -3.58
CA LEU A 45 12.12 4.27 -2.38
C LEU A 45 13.42 5.02 -2.74
N GLY A 46 13.95 5.80 -1.80
CA GLY A 46 15.15 6.62 -2.02
C GLY A 46 16.42 5.81 -2.36
N ASP A 47 16.45 4.52 -2.01
CA ASP A 47 17.51 3.56 -2.34
C ASP A 47 17.31 2.85 -3.68
N GLY A 48 16.23 3.17 -4.41
CA GLY A 48 15.90 2.57 -5.70
C GLY A 48 15.04 1.31 -5.61
N GLU A 49 14.67 0.85 -4.41
CA GLU A 49 13.80 -0.32 -4.27
C GLU A 49 12.37 -0.01 -4.71
N ALA A 50 11.81 -0.85 -5.58
CA ALA A 50 10.41 -0.76 -5.97
C ALA A 50 9.54 -1.49 -4.94
N VAL A 51 8.59 -0.78 -4.34
CA VAL A 51 7.68 -1.33 -3.33
C VAL A 51 6.23 -1.13 -3.73
N ASN A 52 5.38 -2.08 -3.34
CA ASN A 52 3.94 -2.02 -3.58
C ASN A 52 3.25 -1.04 -2.63
N VAL A 53 2.24 -0.35 -3.14
CA VAL A 53 1.32 0.47 -2.35
C VAL A 53 0.01 -0.33 -2.18
N LEU A 54 -0.28 -0.70 -0.94
CA LEU A 54 -1.44 -1.51 -0.58
C LEU A 54 -2.72 -0.66 -0.58
N ASP A 55 -3.75 -1.12 -1.31
CA ASP A 55 -5.09 -0.57 -1.24
C ASP A 55 -5.93 -1.32 -0.20
N VAL A 56 -5.96 -0.79 1.02
CA VAL A 56 -6.69 -1.41 2.13
C VAL A 56 -8.19 -1.21 2.07
N ALA A 57 -8.71 -0.32 1.22
CA ALA A 57 -10.15 -0.11 1.06
C ALA A 57 -10.79 -1.19 0.17
N THR A 58 -9.97 -1.84 -0.66
CA THR A 58 -10.39 -2.95 -1.53
C THR A 58 -10.23 -4.34 -0.91
N LEU A 59 -9.76 -4.41 0.35
CA LEU A 59 -9.56 -5.66 1.11
C LEU A 59 -10.72 -5.99 2.06
#